data_AF-A0A9P1C7K1-F1
#
_entry.id   AF-A0A9P1C7K1-F1
#
_cell.length_a   1.000
_cell.length_b   1.000
_cell.length_c   1.000
_cell.angle_alpha   90.00
_cell.angle_beta   90.00
_cell.angle_gamma   90.00
#
_symmetry.space_group_name_H-M   'P 1'
#
loop_
_entity.id
_entity.type
_entity.pdbx_description
1 polymer ?
#
loop_
_entity_poly.entity_id
_entity_poly.type
_entity_poly.pdbx_seq_one_letter_code
_entity_poly.pdbx_strand_id
1 'polypeptide(L)'
;MTKECRKFNAKCQAQTSNLVPTERGQRSDVVRHVLVDLVLFTATVLVIYGISSLPSSQVLWIVLSVLLVLMVLWRVLHLQSAKIAEIPYTCGYASANGKDVYIVSTLHISPRSERDVIAAIAAVHPDVVMIELDEERLEFMRGPSQRPVLQQFQYTVENGTDSSDAVPLVTQRAYWNGEFAGDQISGPIVLHSSGSSRFSPSVSGCIVLVEDPGLAPLAQLAFAAAKEEARALLCAAHTARAGLSGQQLPAGRLGNESLLTDLRVATRARNMGYPPIPVLMMSQNSSQQLMAKLQTATVQGSFQVLPDDFPRRTLRRRICQEMAFALSGIWLLYGVMECFQVDAGDEFLAAEREAQRRQLPCLCIDLDMDRLCSRFAAAAIPYPQNLLASLRAWLSVPRHALRICFPWKCALTTKVLWDPGPD
;
A
#
# COMPACT_ATOMS: atom_id res chain seq x y z
N MET A 1 -9.53 16.23 -25.74
CA MET A 1 -8.57 15.25 -26.29
C MET A 1 -8.30 15.60 -27.76
N THR A 2 -7.10 16.10 -28.08
CA THR A 2 -6.80 16.79 -29.35
C THR A 2 -6.40 15.83 -30.48
N LYS A 3 -6.52 16.27 -31.74
CA LYS A 3 -6.13 15.52 -32.96
C LYS A 3 -4.67 15.01 -32.92
N GLU A 4 -3.81 15.63 -32.13
CA GLU A 4 -2.42 15.21 -31.96
C GLU A 4 -2.28 13.92 -31.13
N CYS A 5 -3.11 13.70 -30.11
CA CYS A 5 -3.15 12.43 -29.37
C CYS A 5 -3.47 11.23 -30.28
N ARG A 6 -4.37 11.40 -31.26
CA ARG A 6 -4.72 10.31 -32.20
C ARG A 6 -3.59 9.99 -33.17
N LYS A 7 -2.83 10.99 -33.63
CA LYS A 7 -1.65 10.77 -34.48
C LYS A 7 -0.50 10.13 -33.70
N PHE A 8 -0.31 10.49 -32.43
CA PHE A 8 0.66 9.84 -31.55
C PHE A 8 0.32 8.37 -31.30
N ASN A 9 -0.96 8.07 -31.02
CA ASN A 9 -1.40 6.68 -30.77
C ASN A 9 -1.28 5.78 -32.01
N ALA A 10 -1.59 6.29 -33.21
CA ALA A 10 -1.44 5.55 -34.46
C ALA A 10 0.04 5.29 -34.83
N LYS A 11 0.95 6.22 -34.50
CA LYS A 11 2.39 6.04 -34.70
C LYS A 11 2.99 5.01 -33.73
N CYS A 12 2.52 5.01 -32.48
CA CYS A 12 2.89 4.00 -31.48
C CYS A 12 2.41 2.60 -31.86
N GLN A 13 1.19 2.45 -32.38
CA GLN A 13 0.67 1.16 -32.87
C GLN A 13 1.42 0.63 -34.10
N ALA A 14 1.88 1.51 -34.99
CA ALA A 14 2.68 1.10 -36.15
C ALA A 14 4.10 0.65 -35.73
N GLN A 15 4.69 1.26 -34.70
CA GLN A 15 6.03 0.89 -34.22
C GLN A 15 6.05 -0.38 -33.35
N THR A 16 4.98 -0.70 -32.62
CA THR A 16 4.90 -1.97 -31.86
C THR A 16 4.80 -3.21 -32.75
N SER A 17 4.31 -3.08 -33.98
CA SER A 17 4.22 -4.21 -34.93
C SER A 17 5.57 -4.74 -35.43
N ASN A 18 6.66 -3.97 -35.29
CA ASN A 18 8.00 -4.33 -35.79
C ASN A 18 8.98 -4.82 -34.72
N LEU A 19 8.55 -4.92 -33.45
CA LEU A 19 9.42 -5.28 -32.32
C LEU A 19 9.00 -6.56 -31.59
N VAL A 20 8.14 -7.37 -32.19
CA VAL A 20 7.80 -8.70 -31.65
C VAL A 20 9.04 -9.60 -31.79
N PRO A 21 9.66 -10.06 -30.69
CA PRO A 21 10.71 -11.06 -30.77
C PRO A 21 10.12 -12.31 -31.43
N THR A 22 10.81 -12.88 -32.41
CA THR A 22 10.36 -14.11 -33.09
C THR A 22 10.00 -15.18 -32.07
N GLU A 23 8.72 -15.59 -32.01
CA GLU A 23 8.13 -16.52 -31.03
C GLU A 23 8.95 -17.82 -30.80
N ARG A 24 9.79 -18.21 -31.76
CA ARG A 24 10.65 -19.40 -31.68
C ARG A 24 11.66 -19.36 -30.53
N GLY A 25 12.31 -18.21 -30.26
CA GLY A 25 13.29 -18.11 -29.18
C GLY A 25 12.63 -18.23 -27.80
N GLN A 26 11.43 -17.66 -27.67
CA GLN A 26 10.68 -17.61 -26.42
C GLN A 26 10.11 -18.97 -26.01
N ARG A 27 9.67 -19.80 -26.98
CA ARG A 27 9.18 -21.16 -26.70
C ARG A 27 10.30 -22.10 -26.22
N SER A 28 11.51 -21.95 -26.74
CA SER A 28 12.68 -22.74 -26.33
C SER A 28 12.99 -22.60 -24.84
N ASP A 29 13.05 -21.38 -24.35
CA ASP A 29 13.41 -21.10 -22.96
C ASP A 29 12.31 -21.56 -21.98
N VAL A 30 11.04 -21.37 -22.35
CA VAL A 30 9.90 -21.85 -21.53
C VAL A 30 9.92 -23.38 -21.41
N VAL A 31 10.16 -24.11 -22.51
CA VAL A 31 10.22 -25.58 -22.50
C VAL A 31 11.40 -26.05 -21.64
N ARG A 32 12.56 -25.41 -21.75
CA ARG A 32 13.74 -25.71 -20.94
C ARG A 32 13.48 -25.47 -19.44
N HIS A 33 12.85 -24.36 -19.08
CA HIS A 33 12.51 -24.08 -17.68
C HIS A 33 11.50 -25.07 -17.11
N VAL A 34 10.47 -25.44 -17.88
CA VAL A 34 9.46 -26.43 -17.45
C VAL A 34 10.09 -27.81 -17.25
N LEU A 35 10.99 -28.23 -18.14
CA LEU A 35 11.74 -29.49 -17.99
C LEU A 35 12.61 -29.50 -16.73
N VAL A 36 13.32 -28.41 -16.46
CA VAL A 36 14.12 -28.27 -15.24
C VAL A 36 13.24 -28.32 -14.00
N ASP A 37 12.11 -27.59 -14.00
CA ASP A 37 11.18 -27.55 -12.87
C ASP A 37 10.58 -28.94 -12.61
N LEU A 38 10.23 -29.69 -13.67
CA LEU A 38 9.68 -31.04 -13.56
C LEU A 38 10.72 -32.03 -13.02
N VAL A 39 11.97 -31.97 -13.49
CA VAL A 39 13.06 -32.81 -12.98
C VAL A 39 13.35 -32.52 -11.50
N LEU A 40 13.43 -31.24 -11.11
CA LEU A 40 13.68 -30.84 -9.72
C LEU A 40 12.53 -31.22 -8.78
N PHE A 41 11.29 -31.05 -9.23
CA PHE A 41 10.12 -31.45 -8.47
C PHE A 41 10.06 -32.98 -8.29
N THR A 42 10.23 -33.74 -9.37
CA THR A 42 10.27 -35.20 -9.31
C THR A 42 11.41 -35.68 -8.41
N ALA A 43 12.61 -35.09 -8.50
CA ALA A 43 13.71 -35.39 -7.60
C ALA A 43 13.33 -35.09 -6.14
N THR A 44 12.71 -33.95 -5.86
CA THR A 44 12.31 -33.56 -4.50
C THR A 44 11.24 -34.48 -3.93
N VAL A 45 10.23 -34.84 -4.73
CA VAL A 45 9.19 -35.80 -4.33
C VAL A 45 9.80 -37.19 -4.09
N LEU A 46 10.66 -37.67 -4.98
CA LEU A 46 11.37 -38.95 -4.81
C LEU A 46 12.27 -38.95 -3.56
N VAL A 47 12.86 -37.80 -3.22
CA VAL A 47 13.65 -37.62 -2.01
C VAL A 47 12.76 -37.66 -0.76
N ILE A 48 11.65 -36.92 -0.74
CA ILE A 48 10.73 -36.89 0.40
C ILE A 48 10.12 -38.28 0.63
N TYR A 49 9.65 -38.93 -0.44
CA TYR A 49 9.05 -40.27 -0.39
C TYR A 49 10.09 -41.35 -0.07
N GLY A 50 11.30 -41.24 -0.64
CA GLY A 50 12.40 -42.17 -0.40
C GLY A 50 12.98 -42.07 1.02
N ILE A 51 13.04 -40.87 1.60
CA ILE A 51 13.43 -40.63 3.00
C ILE A 51 12.39 -41.25 3.95
N SER A 52 11.10 -41.25 3.58
CA SER A 52 10.05 -41.80 4.44
C SER A 52 9.89 -43.32 4.36
N SER A 53 10.51 -43.99 3.39
CA SER A 53 10.32 -45.43 3.14
C SER A 53 11.56 -46.33 3.32
N LEU A 54 12.74 -45.79 3.67
CA LEU A 54 14.00 -46.57 3.69
C LEU A 54 14.77 -46.46 5.02
N PRO A 55 15.10 -47.58 5.70
CA PRO A 55 16.01 -47.59 6.83
C PRO A 55 17.45 -47.76 6.33
N SER A 56 18.12 -46.67 5.96
CA SER A 56 19.55 -46.66 5.66
C SER A 56 20.07 -45.22 5.54
N SER A 57 20.97 -44.83 6.43
CA SER A 57 21.64 -43.53 6.39
C SER A 57 22.37 -43.28 5.06
N GLN A 58 22.72 -44.32 4.30
CA GLN A 58 23.40 -44.21 3.01
C GLN A 58 22.51 -43.61 1.92
N VAL A 59 21.20 -43.86 1.95
CA VAL A 59 20.25 -43.32 0.96
C VAL A 59 20.16 -41.80 1.08
N LEU A 60 20.11 -41.30 2.33
CA LEU A 60 20.14 -39.86 2.61
C LEU A 60 21.42 -39.20 2.05
N TRP A 61 22.59 -39.81 2.28
CA TRP A 61 23.86 -39.27 1.79
C TRP A 61 23.99 -39.30 0.27
N ILE A 62 23.48 -40.34 -0.40
CA ILE A 62 23.44 -40.41 -1.87
C ILE A 62 22.54 -39.30 -2.41
N VAL A 63 21.36 -39.13 -1.83
CA VAL A 63 20.42 -38.05 -2.18
C VAL A 63 21.06 -36.68 -2.01
N LEU A 64 21.69 -36.41 -0.87
CA LEU A 64 22.37 -35.14 -0.60
C LEU A 64 23.53 -34.91 -1.57
N SER A 65 24.27 -35.97 -1.94
CA SER A 65 25.37 -35.91 -2.90
C SER A 65 24.89 -35.60 -4.32
N VAL A 66 23.79 -36.23 -4.76
CA VAL A 66 23.17 -35.94 -6.06
C VAL A 66 22.63 -34.51 -6.10
N LEU A 67 21.98 -34.05 -5.03
CA LEU A 67 21.57 -32.65 -4.87
C LEU A 67 22.76 -31.71 -5.00
N LEU A 68 23.87 -31.98 -4.28
CA LEU A 68 25.08 -31.20 -4.33
C LEU A 68 25.71 -31.15 -5.74
N VAL A 69 25.75 -32.28 -6.45
CA VAL A 69 26.29 -32.34 -7.82
C VAL A 69 25.41 -31.55 -8.79
N LEU A 70 24.08 -31.71 -8.71
CA LEU A 70 23.14 -30.94 -9.52
C LEU A 70 23.26 -29.44 -9.23
N MET A 71 23.49 -29.06 -7.97
CA MET A 71 23.75 -27.67 -7.57
C MET A 71 25.04 -27.11 -8.18
N VAL A 72 26.13 -27.89 -8.18
CA VAL A 72 27.40 -27.47 -8.78
C VAL A 72 27.28 -27.32 -10.30
N LEU A 73 26.66 -28.29 -10.98
CA LEU A 73 26.41 -28.24 -12.42
C LEU A 73 25.54 -27.05 -12.80
N TRP A 74 24.45 -26.80 -12.05
CA TRP A 74 23.60 -25.63 -12.24
C TRP A 74 24.40 -24.32 -12.13
N ARG A 75 25.26 -24.20 -11.11
CA ARG A 75 26.09 -23.02 -10.88
C ARG A 75 27.12 -22.80 -11.99
N VAL A 76 27.79 -23.86 -12.46
CA VAL A 76 28.80 -23.78 -13.54
C VAL A 76 28.16 -23.38 -14.87
N LEU A 77 27.04 -24.01 -15.24
CA LEU A 77 26.34 -23.71 -16.50
C LEU A 77 25.79 -22.29 -16.55
N HIS A 78 25.35 -21.74 -15.43
CA HIS A 78 24.82 -20.37 -15.38
C HIS A 78 25.88 -19.27 -15.24
N LEU A 79 27.01 -19.53 -14.58
CA LEU A 79 28.12 -18.58 -14.48
C LEU A 79 28.72 -18.22 -15.86
N GLN A 80 28.59 -19.10 -16.85
CA GLN A 80 29.09 -18.85 -18.21
C GLN A 80 28.18 -17.97 -19.07
N SER A 81 26.96 -17.67 -18.62
CA SER A 81 25.92 -17.07 -19.47
C SER A 81 25.70 -15.56 -19.30
N ALA A 82 26.52 -14.85 -18.53
CA ALA A 82 26.27 -13.43 -18.26
C ALA A 82 27.55 -12.56 -18.38
N LYS A 83 27.76 -11.96 -19.56
CA LYS A 83 28.45 -10.67 -19.65
C LYS A 83 27.45 -9.60 -19.24
N ILE A 84 27.52 -9.16 -17.99
CA ILE A 84 26.64 -8.13 -17.42
C ILE A 84 27.39 -6.80 -17.51
N ALA A 85 26.69 -5.73 -17.84
CA ALA A 85 27.12 -4.37 -17.56
C ALA A 85 27.49 -4.22 -16.06
N GLU A 86 28.30 -3.24 -15.70
CA GLU A 86 28.69 -2.92 -14.31
C GLU A 86 27.51 -2.36 -13.48
N ILE A 87 26.39 -3.07 -13.42
CA ILE A 87 25.29 -2.76 -12.50
C ILE A 87 25.57 -3.41 -11.13
N PRO A 88 25.23 -2.74 -10.01
CA PRO A 88 25.38 -3.33 -8.68
C PRO A 88 24.69 -4.69 -8.59
N TYR A 89 25.24 -5.63 -7.81
CA TYR A 89 24.68 -6.98 -7.70
C TYR A 89 23.25 -7.02 -7.11
N THR A 90 22.81 -5.93 -6.47
CA THR A 90 21.47 -5.70 -5.95
C THR A 90 20.48 -5.21 -7.02
N CYS A 91 20.95 -4.89 -8.22
CA CYS A 91 20.13 -4.36 -9.31
C CYS A 91 19.78 -5.44 -10.34
N GLY A 92 18.48 -5.62 -10.59
CA GLY A 92 17.97 -6.25 -11.80
C GLY A 92 17.80 -5.22 -12.92
N TYR A 93 17.79 -5.68 -14.17
CA TYR A 93 17.56 -4.86 -15.35
C TYR A 93 16.49 -5.50 -16.24
N ALA A 94 15.54 -4.68 -16.66
CA ALA A 94 14.55 -5.02 -17.67
C ALA A 94 14.46 -3.87 -18.68
N SER A 95 14.11 -4.17 -19.92
CA SER A 95 13.81 -3.15 -20.92
C SER A 95 12.44 -3.45 -21.51
N ALA A 96 11.56 -2.44 -21.52
CA ALA A 96 10.18 -2.55 -21.98
C ALA A 96 9.75 -1.25 -22.66
N ASN A 97 9.17 -1.34 -23.86
CA ASN A 97 8.66 -0.19 -24.62
C ASN A 97 9.70 0.92 -24.84
N GLY A 98 10.95 0.55 -25.09
CA GLY A 98 12.06 1.50 -25.28
C GLY A 98 12.50 2.22 -24.00
N LYS A 99 12.02 1.76 -22.83
CA LYS A 99 12.45 2.24 -21.52
C LYS A 99 13.27 1.18 -20.82
N ASP A 100 14.31 1.63 -20.15
CA ASP A 100 15.16 0.79 -19.33
C ASP A 100 14.73 0.92 -17.86
N VAL A 101 14.49 -0.22 -17.22
CA VAL A 101 13.98 -0.35 -15.86
C VAL A 101 15.03 -1.07 -15.04
N TYR A 102 15.52 -0.38 -14.01
CA TYR A 102 16.47 -0.94 -13.06
C TYR A 102 15.76 -1.17 -11.74
N ILE A 103 15.70 -2.43 -11.31
CA ILE A 103 15.02 -2.84 -10.08
C ILE A 103 16.09 -3.02 -9.01
N VAL A 104 16.16 -2.11 -8.05
CA VAL A 104 17.08 -2.23 -6.91
C VAL A 104 16.41 -3.06 -5.84
N SER A 105 16.83 -4.32 -5.70
CA SER A 105 16.38 -5.20 -4.62
C SER A 105 17.27 -5.02 -3.40
N THR A 106 16.78 -4.25 -2.43
CA THR A 106 17.41 -4.14 -1.11
C THR A 106 16.78 -5.14 -0.14
N LEU A 107 17.61 -5.75 0.70
CA LEU A 107 17.12 -6.32 1.94
C LEU A 107 16.76 -5.15 2.87
N HIS A 108 15.48 -4.92 3.15
CA HIS A 108 14.94 -3.85 4.04
C HIS A 108 15.53 -3.84 5.46
N ILE A 109 16.39 -4.80 5.77
CA ILE A 109 16.97 -5.08 7.09
C ILE A 109 18.49 -4.95 7.09
N SER A 110 19.08 -4.51 5.98
CA SER A 110 20.53 -4.40 5.84
C SER A 110 20.95 -2.95 6.04
N PRO A 111 21.91 -2.63 6.92
CA PRO A 111 22.48 -1.28 7.00
C PRO A 111 23.23 -0.86 5.72
N ARG A 112 23.38 -1.78 4.75
CA ARG A 112 23.88 -1.47 3.41
C ARG A 112 22.78 -1.07 2.41
N SER A 113 21.50 -1.24 2.73
CA SER A 113 20.38 -0.99 1.82
C SER A 113 20.39 0.45 1.29
N GLU A 114 20.53 1.44 2.17
CA GLU A 114 20.71 2.85 1.82
C GLU A 114 21.89 3.06 0.86
N ARG A 115 23.05 2.47 1.17
CA ARG A 115 24.27 2.62 0.36
C ARG A 115 24.10 2.00 -1.03
N ASP A 116 23.43 0.86 -1.10
CA ASP A 116 23.18 0.14 -2.34
C ASP A 116 22.23 0.93 -3.24
N VAL A 117 21.20 1.57 -2.69
CA VAL A 117 20.31 2.48 -3.43
C VAL A 117 21.06 3.70 -3.95
N ILE A 118 21.84 4.37 -3.10
CA ILE A 118 22.62 5.55 -3.50
C ILE A 118 23.61 5.16 -4.61
N ALA A 119 24.31 4.04 -4.46
CA ALA A 119 25.25 3.54 -5.46
C ALA A 119 24.55 3.18 -6.77
N ALA A 120 23.36 2.57 -6.72
CA ALA A 120 22.57 2.25 -7.90
C ALA A 120 22.13 3.49 -8.67
N ILE A 121 21.55 4.49 -7.98
CA ILE A 121 21.15 5.76 -8.60
C ILE A 121 22.37 6.47 -9.20
N ALA A 122 23.50 6.44 -8.49
CA ALA A 122 24.75 7.04 -8.97
C ALA A 122 25.35 6.33 -10.18
N ALA A 123 25.23 5.02 -10.29
CA ALA A 123 25.76 4.25 -11.41
C ALA A 123 24.84 4.34 -12.65
N VAL A 124 23.53 4.20 -12.45
CA VAL A 124 22.55 4.09 -13.53
C VAL A 124 22.20 5.45 -14.14
N HIS A 125 22.24 6.53 -13.34
CA HIS A 125 21.79 7.87 -13.76
C HIS A 125 20.36 7.88 -14.31
N PRO A 126 19.36 7.44 -13.53
CA PRO A 126 17.99 7.31 -14.03
C PRO A 126 17.32 8.67 -14.28
N ASP A 127 16.38 8.72 -15.21
CA ASP A 127 15.53 9.90 -15.45
C ASP A 127 14.46 10.11 -14.36
N VAL A 128 14.09 9.03 -13.67
CA VAL A 128 13.07 9.00 -12.62
C VAL A 128 13.43 7.93 -11.60
N VAL A 129 13.23 8.24 -10.31
CA VAL A 129 13.33 7.26 -9.23
C VAL A 129 11.93 6.86 -8.80
N MET A 130 11.67 5.55 -8.76
CA MET A 130 10.38 5.00 -8.39
C MET A 130 10.55 4.17 -7.12
N ILE A 131 9.80 4.51 -6.07
CA ILE A 131 9.83 3.83 -4.77
C ILE A 131 8.62 2.90 -4.70
N GLU A 132 8.85 1.60 -4.51
CA GLU A 132 7.78 0.61 -4.27
C GLU A 132 7.24 0.70 -2.84
N LEU A 133 6.63 1.83 -2.52
CA LEU A 133 6.01 2.14 -1.24
C LEU A 133 4.89 3.14 -1.49
N ASP A 134 3.76 3.00 -0.80
CA ASP A 134 2.73 4.04 -0.84
C ASP A 134 3.22 5.33 -0.15
N GLU A 135 2.71 6.47 -0.60
CA GLU A 135 3.13 7.80 -0.12
C GLU A 135 2.86 7.98 1.38
N GLU A 136 1.81 7.35 1.91
CA GLU A 136 1.45 7.43 3.33
C GLU A 136 2.53 6.76 4.20
N ARG A 137 2.98 5.56 3.82
CA ARG A 137 4.06 4.85 4.51
C ARG A 137 5.38 5.60 4.40
N LEU A 138 5.69 6.18 3.24
CA LEU A 138 6.88 7.02 3.08
C LEU A 138 6.78 8.26 3.99
N GLU A 139 5.62 8.90 4.06
CA GLU A 139 5.36 10.05 4.94
C GLU A 139 5.47 9.68 6.43
N PHE A 140 5.03 8.48 6.84
CA PHE A 140 5.24 8.02 8.20
C PHE A 140 6.73 7.83 8.54
N MET A 141 7.53 7.38 7.57
CA MET A 141 8.99 7.25 7.70
C MET A 141 9.69 8.61 7.75
N ARG A 142 9.13 9.63 7.08
CA ARG A 142 9.61 11.01 7.25
C ARG A 142 9.43 11.42 8.72
N GLY A 143 10.51 11.95 9.31
CA GLY A 143 10.48 12.48 10.66
C GLY A 143 9.42 13.59 10.81
N PRO A 144 8.97 13.93 12.03
CA PRO A 144 7.88 14.88 12.26
C PRO A 144 8.06 16.24 11.59
N SER A 145 9.32 16.67 11.41
CA SER A 145 9.70 17.93 10.76
C SER A 145 9.62 17.92 9.23
N GLN A 146 9.56 16.74 8.61
CA GLN A 146 9.59 16.55 7.16
C GLN A 146 8.25 16.08 6.59
N ARG A 147 7.27 15.80 7.44
CA ARG A 147 5.92 15.44 6.98
C ARG A 147 5.31 16.65 6.28
N PRO A 148 4.83 16.52 5.04
CA PRO A 148 4.09 17.59 4.41
C PRO A 148 2.95 18.01 5.34
N VAL A 149 2.73 19.31 5.45
CA VAL A 149 1.55 19.81 6.17
C VAL A 149 0.36 19.24 5.42
N LEU A 150 -0.32 18.25 6.01
CA LEU A 150 -1.55 17.70 5.46
C LEU A 150 -2.42 18.87 5.04
N GLN A 151 -2.88 18.85 3.78
CA GLN A 151 -3.71 19.93 3.25
C GLN A 151 -4.88 20.15 4.21
N GLN A 152 -4.81 21.26 4.94
CA GLN A 152 -5.87 21.67 5.83
C GLN A 152 -7.00 22.18 4.95
N PHE A 153 -8.18 21.58 5.11
CA PHE A 153 -9.32 21.95 4.31
C PHE A 153 -10.03 23.12 4.98
N GLN A 154 -10.28 24.16 4.18
CA GLN A 154 -11.12 25.28 4.56
C GLN A 154 -12.56 24.96 4.15
N TYR A 155 -13.44 24.84 5.12
CA TYR A 155 -14.88 24.71 4.90
C TYR A 155 -15.58 26.00 5.33
N THR A 156 -16.64 26.40 4.64
CA THR A 156 -17.38 27.61 4.97
C THR A 156 -18.63 27.29 5.76
N VAL A 157 -18.84 28.00 6.87
CA VAL A 157 -20.09 27.94 7.64
C VAL A 157 -20.81 29.27 7.54
N GLU A 158 -22.06 29.24 7.09
CA GLU A 158 -22.88 30.42 6.85
C GLU A 158 -23.88 30.66 7.99
N ASN A 159 -24.10 31.92 8.33
CA ASN A 159 -25.06 32.31 9.35
C ASN A 159 -26.33 32.83 8.66
N GLY A 160 -27.30 31.94 8.43
CA GLY A 160 -28.53 32.31 7.71
C GLY A 160 -28.34 32.43 6.21
N THR A 161 -29.12 33.29 5.55
CA THR A 161 -29.13 33.44 4.09
C THR A 161 -28.04 34.36 3.53
N ASP A 162 -27.31 35.07 4.39
CA ASP A 162 -26.32 36.07 3.97
C ASP A 162 -24.92 35.46 3.89
N SER A 163 -24.50 35.13 2.67
CA SER A 163 -23.18 34.57 2.33
C SER A 163 -21.97 35.40 2.81
N SER A 164 -22.16 36.67 3.16
CA SER A 164 -21.09 37.55 3.66
C SER A 164 -20.59 37.18 5.06
N ASP A 165 -21.33 36.34 5.80
CA ASP A 165 -21.03 35.99 7.19
C ASP A 165 -20.34 34.63 7.36
N ALA A 166 -19.83 34.09 6.24
CA ALA A 166 -19.19 32.78 6.15
C ALA A 166 -17.89 32.72 6.98
N VAL A 167 -17.79 31.75 7.90
CA VAL A 167 -16.57 31.51 8.68
C VAL A 167 -15.79 30.35 8.04
N PRO A 168 -14.53 30.57 7.65
CA PRO A 168 -13.66 29.48 7.22
C PRO A 168 -13.24 28.64 8.44
N LEU A 169 -13.58 27.35 8.40
CA LEU A 169 -13.15 26.36 9.37
C LEU A 169 -11.93 25.63 8.85
N VAL A 170 -10.86 25.63 9.64
CA VAL A 170 -9.68 24.81 9.39
C VAL A 170 -9.93 23.42 9.96
N THR A 171 -9.88 22.42 9.10
CA THR A 171 -10.25 21.06 9.50
C THR A 171 -9.38 19.97 8.87
N GLN A 172 -9.51 18.77 9.43
CA GLN A 172 -8.96 17.53 8.94
C GLN A 172 -10.09 16.52 8.73
N ARG A 173 -10.01 15.74 7.66
CA ARG A 173 -11.00 14.72 7.32
C ARG A 173 -10.63 13.35 7.86
N ALA A 174 -11.65 12.53 8.14
CA ALA A 174 -11.44 11.10 8.33
C ALA A 174 -11.10 10.40 7.02
N TYR A 175 -10.32 9.31 7.09
CA TYR A 175 -9.82 8.63 5.90
C TYR A 175 -10.95 8.02 5.03
N TRP A 176 -12.11 7.72 5.62
CA TRP A 176 -13.26 7.20 4.88
C TRP A 176 -14.10 8.29 4.19
N ASN A 177 -13.81 9.58 4.40
CA ASN A 177 -14.55 10.65 3.72
C ASN A 177 -14.45 10.54 2.20
N GLY A 178 -13.37 9.97 1.65
CA GLY A 178 -13.22 9.74 0.22
C GLY A 178 -14.31 8.86 -0.42
N GLU A 179 -15.04 8.06 0.36
CA GLU A 179 -16.21 7.31 -0.15
C GLU A 179 -17.40 8.21 -0.53
N PHE A 180 -17.40 9.45 -0.05
CA PHE A 180 -18.44 10.46 -0.30
C PHE A 180 -17.92 11.55 -1.24
N ALA A 181 -16.81 11.33 -1.94
CA ALA A 181 -16.19 12.34 -2.80
C ALA A 181 -17.17 12.87 -3.86
N GLY A 182 -17.30 14.18 -3.92
CA GLY A 182 -18.24 14.88 -4.80
C GLY A 182 -19.56 15.26 -4.14
N ASP A 183 -19.93 14.61 -3.02
CA ASP A 183 -21.17 14.92 -2.31
C ASP A 183 -21.15 16.35 -1.76
N GLN A 184 -22.27 17.04 -1.92
CA GLN A 184 -22.54 18.29 -1.23
C GLN A 184 -23.35 18.02 0.02
N ILE A 185 -22.76 18.30 1.17
CA ILE A 185 -23.39 18.21 2.47
C ILE A 185 -23.84 19.61 2.87
N SER A 186 -25.11 19.74 3.25
CA SER A 186 -25.64 20.98 3.81
C SER A 186 -26.68 20.67 4.89
N GLY A 187 -26.81 21.54 5.88
CA GLY A 187 -27.84 21.44 6.90
C GLY A 187 -27.56 22.29 8.14
N PRO A 188 -28.54 22.38 9.05
CA PRO A 188 -28.36 23.10 10.31
C PRO A 188 -27.29 22.40 11.15
N ILE A 189 -26.43 23.19 11.79
CA ILE A 189 -25.44 22.68 12.72
C ILE A 189 -26.07 22.61 14.11
N VAL A 190 -26.05 21.43 14.73
CA VAL A 190 -26.58 21.20 16.08
C VAL A 190 -25.46 20.81 17.01
N LEU A 191 -25.32 21.54 18.12
CA LEU A 191 -24.37 21.21 19.18
C LEU A 191 -24.87 20.00 19.97
N HIS A 192 -24.06 18.95 20.04
CA HIS A 192 -24.27 17.80 20.89
C HIS A 192 -23.34 17.89 22.10
N SER A 193 -23.93 17.95 23.29
CA SER A 193 -23.16 18.10 24.53
C SER A 193 -22.30 16.87 24.83
N SER A 194 -21.04 17.12 25.17
CA SER A 194 -20.09 16.09 25.57
C SER A 194 -20.60 15.32 26.79
N GLY A 195 -20.62 13.98 26.71
CA GLY A 195 -20.98 13.10 27.83
C GLY A 195 -22.11 12.12 27.54
N SER A 196 -22.97 12.39 26.55
CA SER A 196 -23.93 11.40 26.05
C SER A 196 -23.37 10.66 24.84
N SER A 197 -23.24 9.34 24.95
CA SER A 197 -22.95 8.46 23.79
C SER A 197 -24.15 8.29 22.86
N ARG A 198 -25.35 8.75 23.28
CA ARG A 198 -26.57 8.70 22.49
C ARG A 198 -26.89 10.08 21.94
N PHE A 199 -27.07 10.15 20.63
CA PHE A 199 -27.58 11.32 19.95
C PHE A 199 -29.10 11.40 20.15
N SER A 200 -29.64 12.62 20.24
CA SER A 200 -31.07 12.87 20.30
C SER A 200 -31.69 12.73 18.90
N PRO A 201 -32.93 12.25 18.73
CA PRO A 201 -33.62 12.23 17.43
C PRO A 201 -33.68 13.59 16.71
N SER A 202 -33.47 14.69 17.45
CA SER A 202 -33.37 16.04 16.91
C SER A 202 -32.16 16.28 15.98
N VAL A 203 -31.28 15.29 15.78
CA VAL A 203 -30.14 15.40 14.86
C VAL A 203 -30.44 14.92 13.43
N SER A 204 -31.62 14.37 13.16
CA SER A 204 -31.98 13.91 11.80
C SER A 204 -31.90 15.05 10.79
N GLY A 205 -31.14 14.85 9.71
CA GLY A 205 -30.89 15.84 8.68
C GLY A 205 -29.90 16.95 9.04
N CYS A 206 -29.33 16.94 10.24
CA CYS A 206 -28.43 17.97 10.74
C CYS A 206 -26.94 17.61 10.53
N ILE A 207 -26.08 18.62 10.61
CA ILE A 207 -24.64 18.45 10.82
C ILE A 207 -24.38 18.51 12.32
N VAL A 208 -23.86 17.45 12.91
CA VAL A 208 -23.72 17.37 14.38
C VAL A 208 -22.34 17.86 14.80
N LEU A 209 -22.28 18.87 15.66
CA LEU A 209 -21.05 19.32 16.29
C LEU A 209 -20.88 18.67 17.67
N VAL A 210 -19.81 17.90 17.85
CA VAL A 210 -19.40 17.34 19.13
C VAL A 210 -18.26 18.19 19.72
N GLU A 211 -18.52 18.81 20.87
CA GLU A 211 -17.59 19.68 21.57
C GLU A 211 -16.37 18.92 22.12
N ASP A 212 -16.60 17.74 22.71
CA ASP A 212 -15.53 16.87 23.16
C ASP A 212 -15.92 15.40 22.88
N PRO A 213 -15.27 14.73 21.92
CA PRO A 213 -15.51 13.31 21.68
C PRO A 213 -15.01 12.43 22.83
N GLY A 214 -14.26 13.02 23.79
CA GLY A 214 -13.65 12.33 24.91
C GLY A 214 -12.70 11.24 24.44
N LEU A 215 -12.83 10.06 25.04
CA LEU A 215 -12.05 8.87 24.68
C LEU A 215 -12.72 8.01 23.59
N ALA A 216 -13.94 8.34 23.17
CA ALA A 216 -14.64 7.54 22.17
C ALA A 216 -13.90 7.59 20.82
N PRO A 217 -13.79 6.45 20.11
CA PRO A 217 -13.30 6.46 18.72
C PRO A 217 -14.26 7.27 17.84
N LEU A 218 -13.72 8.13 16.98
CA LEU A 218 -14.52 9.00 16.10
C LEU A 218 -15.47 8.20 15.20
N ALA A 219 -15.02 7.05 14.69
CA ALA A 219 -15.85 6.16 13.89
C ALA A 219 -17.07 5.65 14.67
N GLN A 220 -16.95 5.41 15.99
CA GLN A 220 -18.09 5.00 16.82
C GLN A 220 -19.12 6.13 16.93
N LEU A 221 -18.67 7.37 17.13
CA LEU A 221 -19.55 8.54 17.17
C LEU A 221 -20.25 8.76 15.82
N ALA A 222 -19.53 8.57 14.72
CA ALA A 222 -20.07 8.70 13.37
C ALA A 222 -21.17 7.66 13.09
N PHE A 223 -20.96 6.39 13.45
CA PHE A 223 -22.02 5.37 13.35
C PHE A 223 -23.24 5.71 14.22
N ALA A 224 -23.02 6.20 15.43
CA ALA A 224 -24.11 6.57 16.33
C ALA A 224 -24.89 7.79 15.82
N ALA A 225 -24.22 8.82 15.29
CA ALA A 225 -24.86 9.99 14.69
C ALA A 225 -25.63 9.61 13.41
N ALA A 226 -25.04 8.77 12.56
CA ALA A 226 -25.69 8.30 11.34
C ALA A 226 -26.93 7.46 11.61
N LYS A 227 -26.96 6.71 12.71
CA LYS A 227 -28.14 5.94 13.13
C LYS A 227 -29.34 6.85 13.42
N GLU A 228 -29.06 8.06 13.90
CA GLU A 228 -30.07 9.11 14.11
C GLU A 228 -30.19 10.04 12.88
N GLU A 229 -29.77 9.56 11.69
CA GLU A 229 -29.92 10.23 10.39
C GLU A 229 -29.20 11.59 10.27
N ALA A 230 -28.14 11.81 11.05
CA ALA A 230 -27.25 12.96 10.83
C ALA A 230 -26.62 12.90 9.43
N ARG A 231 -26.34 14.06 8.83
CA ARG A 231 -25.70 14.17 7.51
C ARG A 231 -24.17 14.14 7.57
N ALA A 232 -23.61 14.67 8.66
CA ALA A 232 -22.17 14.71 8.90
C ALA A 232 -21.87 14.93 10.38
N LEU A 233 -20.62 14.67 10.76
CA LEU A 233 -20.12 14.90 12.11
C LEU A 233 -18.94 15.90 12.07
N LEU A 234 -19.06 16.97 12.85
CA LEU A 234 -17.96 17.88 13.18
C LEU A 234 -17.48 17.56 14.60
N CYS A 235 -16.17 17.49 14.80
CA CYS A 235 -15.56 17.29 16.12
C CYS A 235 -14.57 18.41 16.41
N ALA A 236 -14.63 19.01 17.59
CA ALA A 236 -13.55 19.90 18.02
C ALA A 236 -12.28 19.11 18.33
N ALA A 237 -11.10 19.61 17.92
CA ALA A 237 -9.84 19.04 18.34
C ALA A 237 -9.65 19.21 19.86
N HIS A 238 -9.44 18.10 20.57
CA HIS A 238 -9.22 18.13 22.00
C HIS A 238 -7.72 18.30 22.31
N THR A 239 -7.38 19.34 23.09
CA THR A 239 -6.02 19.66 23.53
C THR A 239 -5.37 18.53 24.35
N ALA A 240 -6.15 17.77 25.12
CA ALA A 240 -5.60 16.75 26.02
C ALA A 240 -5.07 15.50 25.31
N ARG A 241 -5.61 15.18 24.13
CA ARG A 241 -5.31 13.90 23.45
C ARG A 241 -4.09 13.96 22.55
N ALA A 242 -3.59 15.16 22.24
CA ALA A 242 -2.61 15.34 21.17
C ALA A 242 -1.27 15.94 21.61
N GLY A 243 -1.16 16.51 22.81
CA GLY A 243 0.04 17.28 23.19
C GLY A 243 0.36 18.43 22.23
N LEU A 244 -0.63 18.82 21.41
CA LEU A 244 -0.51 19.81 20.37
C LEU A 244 -0.75 21.20 20.95
N SER A 245 0.04 22.17 20.49
CA SER A 245 -0.32 23.58 20.65
C SER A 245 -1.67 23.83 19.96
N GLY A 246 -2.58 24.59 20.59
CA GLY A 246 -4.01 24.65 20.28
C GLY A 246 -4.43 25.01 18.84
N GLN A 247 -3.50 25.30 17.95
CA GLN A 247 -3.78 25.54 16.53
C GLN A 247 -3.57 24.32 15.63
N GLN A 248 -2.84 23.30 16.08
CA GLN A 248 -2.48 22.17 15.23
C GLN A 248 -3.54 21.07 15.29
N LEU A 249 -4.01 20.68 14.11
CA LEU A 249 -4.74 19.43 13.89
C LEU A 249 -3.77 18.24 13.98
N PRO A 250 -4.22 17.03 14.34
CA PRO A 250 -3.36 15.87 14.40
C PRO A 250 -2.64 15.62 13.06
N ALA A 251 -1.34 15.39 13.12
CA ALA A 251 -0.56 15.10 11.91
C ALA A 251 -0.97 13.77 11.26
N GLY A 252 -1.54 12.84 12.04
CA GLY A 252 -2.11 11.59 11.53
C GLY A 252 -3.57 11.74 11.11
N ARG A 253 -3.98 11.01 10.07
CA ARG A 253 -5.38 10.99 9.59
C ARG A 253 -6.33 10.48 10.66
N LEU A 254 -7.53 11.06 10.69
CA LEU A 254 -8.56 10.62 11.63
C LEU A 254 -9.06 9.23 11.21
N GLY A 255 -9.17 8.33 12.18
CA GLY A 255 -9.68 6.99 11.96
C GLY A 255 -8.62 5.91 11.73
N ASN A 256 -7.34 6.24 11.66
CA ASN A 256 -6.27 5.24 11.60
C ASN A 256 -5.95 4.69 13.00
N GLU A 257 -6.91 3.98 13.57
CA GLU A 257 -6.81 3.37 14.90
C GLU A 257 -6.23 1.95 14.82
N SER A 258 -5.89 1.36 15.97
CA SER A 258 -5.48 -0.05 16.03
C SER A 258 -6.60 -1.00 15.55
N LEU A 259 -6.23 -2.16 15.00
CA LEU A 259 -7.20 -3.19 14.58
C LEU A 259 -8.16 -3.58 15.73
N LEU A 260 -7.65 -3.63 16.97
CA LEU A 260 -8.47 -3.94 18.15
C LEU A 260 -9.50 -2.85 18.43
N THR A 261 -9.13 -1.58 18.25
CA THR A 261 -10.08 -0.45 18.35
C THR A 261 -11.15 -0.57 17.27
N ASP A 262 -10.77 -0.82 16.02
CA ASP A 262 -11.73 -0.97 14.92
C ASP A 262 -12.69 -2.15 15.14
N LEU A 263 -12.18 -3.29 15.59
CA LEU A 263 -13.00 -4.46 15.94
C LEU A 263 -14.02 -4.13 17.04
N ARG A 264 -13.62 -3.36 18.06
CA ARG A 264 -14.52 -2.89 19.12
C ARG A 264 -15.59 -1.94 18.56
N VAL A 265 -15.19 -1.00 17.70
CA VAL A 265 -16.13 -0.08 17.03
C VAL A 265 -17.13 -0.86 16.20
N ALA A 266 -16.66 -1.77 15.33
CA ALA A 266 -17.50 -2.57 14.46
C ALA A 266 -18.45 -3.50 15.22
N THR A 267 -18.00 -4.08 16.33
CA THR A 267 -18.85 -4.91 17.19
C THR A 267 -19.97 -4.08 17.82
N ARG A 268 -19.66 -2.87 18.30
CA ARG A 268 -20.64 -1.96 18.89
C ARG A 268 -21.61 -1.39 17.87
N ALA A 269 -21.11 -1.01 16.69
CA ALA A 269 -21.89 -0.48 15.58
C ALA A 269 -22.64 -1.59 14.81
N ARG A 270 -22.26 -2.86 15.02
CA ARG A 270 -22.70 -4.03 14.23
C ARG A 270 -22.48 -3.83 12.72
N ASN A 271 -21.39 -3.14 12.36
CA ASN A 271 -21.05 -2.81 10.98
C ASN A 271 -19.54 -2.91 10.77
N MET A 272 -19.10 -3.65 9.75
CA MET A 272 -17.68 -3.82 9.37
C MET A 272 -17.26 -2.94 8.19
N GLY A 273 -18.17 -2.12 7.67
CA GLY A 273 -17.88 -1.08 6.68
C GLY A 273 -17.43 0.22 7.33
N TYR A 274 -17.45 1.30 6.56
CA TYR A 274 -17.20 2.64 7.07
C TYR A 274 -18.44 3.25 7.72
N PRO A 275 -18.27 4.25 8.59
CA PRO A 275 -19.36 5.11 8.98
C PRO A 275 -20.04 5.72 7.73
N PRO A 276 -21.37 5.68 7.61
CA PRO A 276 -22.08 6.11 6.41
C PRO A 276 -22.26 7.64 6.35
N ILE A 277 -21.41 8.40 7.04
CA ILE A 277 -21.38 9.86 7.04
C ILE A 277 -19.93 10.37 7.09
N PRO A 278 -19.61 11.52 6.47
CA PRO A 278 -18.30 12.13 6.56
C PRO A 278 -18.07 12.73 7.96
N VAL A 279 -16.80 12.73 8.37
CA VAL A 279 -16.35 13.31 9.64
C VAL A 279 -15.23 14.31 9.42
N LEU A 280 -15.35 15.47 10.07
CA LEU A 280 -14.34 16.53 10.06
C LEU A 280 -13.94 16.88 11.50
N MET A 281 -12.64 16.91 11.78
CA MET A 281 -12.10 17.48 13.01
C MET A 281 -11.66 18.91 12.76
N MET A 282 -12.12 19.85 13.57
CA MET A 282 -11.79 21.27 13.46
C MET A 282 -10.64 21.64 14.38
N SER A 283 -9.86 22.65 13.99
CA SER A 283 -8.91 23.30 14.90
C SER A 283 -9.65 23.89 16.12
N GLN A 284 -8.95 24.07 17.25
CA GLN A 284 -9.55 24.61 18.46
C GLN A 284 -10.10 26.03 18.26
N ASN A 285 -9.42 26.85 17.47
CA ASN A 285 -9.88 28.22 17.18
C ASN A 285 -11.18 28.18 16.35
N SER A 286 -11.21 27.34 15.31
CA SER A 286 -12.41 27.15 14.48
C SER A 286 -13.58 26.59 15.29
N SER A 287 -13.35 25.65 16.20
CA SER A 287 -14.40 25.09 17.04
C SER A 287 -14.96 26.12 18.03
N GLN A 288 -14.11 26.91 18.69
CA GLN A 288 -14.54 27.98 19.61
C GLN A 288 -15.35 29.06 18.90
N GLN A 289 -14.92 29.50 17.71
CA GLN A 289 -15.67 30.47 16.91
C GLN A 289 -17.05 29.92 16.51
N LEU A 290 -17.12 28.67 16.06
CA LEU A 290 -18.38 28.04 15.69
C LEU A 290 -19.31 27.87 16.89
N MET A 291 -18.78 27.43 18.04
CA MET A 291 -19.57 27.30 19.27
C MET A 291 -20.12 28.64 19.76
N ALA A 292 -19.33 29.72 19.70
CA ALA A 292 -19.80 31.05 20.04
C ALA A 292 -20.95 31.52 19.13
N LYS A 293 -20.91 31.20 17.82
CA LYS A 293 -22.01 31.48 16.89
C LYS A 293 -23.26 30.64 17.19
N LEU A 294 -23.09 29.36 17.52
CA LEU A 294 -24.22 28.46 17.86
C LEU A 294 -24.96 28.86 19.12
N GLN A 295 -24.33 29.61 20.04
CA GLN A 295 -24.98 30.15 21.23
C GLN A 295 -25.94 31.29 20.93
N THR A 296 -25.73 32.02 19.83
CA THR A 296 -26.49 33.24 19.49
C THR A 296 -27.49 33.04 18.36
N ALA A 297 -27.25 32.09 17.46
CA ALA A 297 -28.08 31.88 16.28
C ALA A 297 -28.12 30.42 15.82
N THR A 298 -29.12 30.10 15.00
CA THR A 298 -29.12 28.86 14.21
C THR A 298 -28.14 29.00 13.06
N VAL A 299 -27.11 28.16 13.05
CA VAL A 299 -26.03 28.21 12.05
C VAL A 299 -26.26 27.14 10.98
N GLN A 300 -26.04 27.48 9.71
CA GLN A 300 -26.11 26.55 8.58
C GLN A 300 -24.70 26.18 8.12
N GLY A 301 -24.41 24.89 8.00
CA GLY A 301 -23.15 24.42 7.46
C GLY A 301 -23.34 23.91 6.03
N SER A 302 -22.38 24.18 5.15
CA SER A 302 -22.30 23.47 3.88
C SER A 302 -20.86 23.21 3.48
N PHE A 303 -20.60 22.03 2.95
CA PHE A 303 -19.32 21.67 2.38
C PHE A 303 -19.44 20.64 1.27
N GLN A 304 -18.49 20.68 0.35
CA GLN A 304 -18.29 19.60 -0.61
C GLN A 304 -17.22 18.64 -0.07
N VAL A 305 -17.49 17.34 -0.12
CA VAL A 305 -16.50 16.33 0.20
C VAL A 305 -15.54 16.21 -0.99
N LEU A 306 -14.27 16.56 -0.77
CA LEU A 306 -13.26 16.51 -1.81
C LEU A 306 -12.76 15.07 -2.04
N PRO A 307 -12.38 14.72 -3.28
CA PRO A 307 -11.74 13.44 -3.56
C PRO A 307 -10.42 13.30 -2.82
N ASP A 308 -10.01 12.05 -2.64
CA ASP A 308 -8.69 11.70 -2.15
C ASP A 308 -8.22 10.37 -2.74
N ASP A 309 -6.91 10.24 -2.84
CA ASP A 309 -6.25 9.08 -3.44
C ASP A 309 -5.91 8.00 -2.41
N PHE A 310 -6.52 8.06 -1.21
CA PHE A 310 -6.14 7.16 -0.13
C PHE A 310 -6.74 5.78 -0.33
N PRO A 311 -5.96 4.71 -0.08
CA PRO A 311 -6.46 3.36 -0.17
C PRO A 311 -7.49 3.12 0.92
N ARG A 312 -8.74 2.93 0.49
CA ARG A 312 -9.87 2.68 1.37
C ARG A 312 -10.02 1.17 1.58
N ARG A 313 -9.53 0.68 2.72
CA ARG A 313 -9.76 -0.71 3.18
C ARG A 313 -10.83 -0.78 4.28
N THR A 314 -11.94 -1.46 3.99
CA THR A 314 -12.95 -1.78 5.02
C THR A 314 -12.34 -2.66 6.11
N LEU A 315 -12.95 -2.68 7.30
CA LEU A 315 -12.45 -3.51 8.40
C LEU A 315 -12.37 -5.00 8.00
N ARG A 316 -13.32 -5.49 7.19
CA ARG A 316 -13.25 -6.85 6.66
C ARG A 316 -11.96 -7.10 5.87
N ARG A 317 -11.60 -6.19 4.95
CA ARG A 317 -10.37 -6.31 4.17
C ARG A 317 -9.14 -6.18 5.06
N ARG A 318 -9.14 -5.23 6.00
CA ARG A 318 -8.07 -5.06 6.99
C ARG A 318 -7.85 -6.33 7.80
N ILE A 319 -8.90 -6.96 8.34
CA ILE A 319 -8.80 -8.24 9.07
C ILE A 319 -8.17 -9.32 8.18
N CYS A 320 -8.64 -9.47 6.94
CA CYS A 320 -8.08 -10.45 6.01
C CYS A 320 -6.59 -10.20 5.74
N GLN A 321 -6.21 -8.93 5.54
CA GLN A 321 -4.83 -8.54 5.32
C GLN A 321 -3.95 -8.82 6.55
N GLU A 322 -4.39 -8.43 7.74
CA GLU A 322 -3.69 -8.64 9.00
C GLU A 322 -3.55 -10.13 9.33
N MET A 323 -4.58 -10.93 9.04
CA MET A 323 -4.50 -12.40 9.17
C MET A 323 -3.54 -13.00 8.15
N ALA A 324 -3.59 -12.56 6.89
CA ALA A 324 -2.64 -13.00 5.87
C ALA A 324 -1.20 -12.66 6.29
N PHE A 325 -0.99 -11.45 6.82
CA PHE A 325 0.29 -10.99 7.33
C PHE A 325 0.77 -11.85 8.53
N ALA A 326 -0.09 -12.06 9.53
CA ALA A 326 0.22 -12.89 10.68
C ALA A 326 0.50 -14.36 10.30
N LEU A 327 -0.25 -14.93 9.36
CA LEU A 327 -0.07 -16.32 8.93
C LEU A 327 1.07 -16.52 7.92
N SER A 328 1.52 -15.46 7.25
CA SER A 328 2.64 -15.53 6.29
C SER A 328 4.01 -15.72 6.95
N GLY A 329 4.12 -15.59 8.28
CA GLY A 329 5.39 -15.58 8.99
C GLY A 329 6.17 -14.27 8.85
N ILE A 330 5.67 -13.29 8.08
CA ILE A 330 6.30 -11.97 7.94
C ILE A 330 6.39 -11.25 9.30
N TRP A 331 5.39 -11.40 10.18
CA TRP A 331 5.46 -10.81 11.52
C TRP A 331 6.66 -11.31 12.35
N LEU A 332 7.09 -12.57 12.16
CA LEU A 332 8.28 -13.12 12.81
C LEU A 332 9.54 -12.39 12.32
N LEU A 333 9.59 -12.08 11.02
CA LEU A 333 10.68 -11.28 10.45
C LEU A 333 10.74 -9.90 11.10
N TYR A 334 9.60 -9.20 11.22
CA TYR A 334 9.55 -7.89 11.89
C TYR A 334 9.93 -7.97 13.37
N GLY A 335 9.49 -9.00 14.09
CA GLY A 335 9.89 -9.21 15.49
C GLY A 335 11.40 -9.46 15.64
N VAL A 336 12.01 -10.19 14.71
CA VAL A 336 13.47 -10.37 14.66
C VAL A 336 14.16 -9.03 14.38
N MET A 337 13.64 -8.23 13.44
CA MET A 337 14.19 -6.90 13.13
C MET A 337 14.17 -5.97 14.35
N GLU A 338 13.04 -5.91 15.07
CA GLU A 338 12.90 -5.11 16.28
C GLU A 338 13.87 -5.57 17.38
N CYS A 339 14.02 -6.89 17.59
CA CYS A 339 15.00 -7.46 18.52
C CYS A 339 16.44 -7.04 18.20
N PHE A 340 16.78 -6.88 16.92
CA PHE A 340 18.11 -6.46 16.48
C PHE A 340 18.23 -4.94 16.27
N GLN A 341 17.19 -4.16 16.63
CA GLN A 341 17.12 -2.70 16.40
C GLN A 341 17.51 -2.31 14.97
N VAL A 342 17.04 -3.12 14.01
CA VAL A 342 17.26 -2.85 12.60
C VAL A 342 16.19 -1.87 12.14
N ASP A 343 16.60 -0.62 11.93
CA ASP A 343 15.76 0.39 11.31
C ASP A 343 15.47 0.01 9.87
N ALA A 344 14.19 -0.19 9.56
CA ALA A 344 13.73 -0.63 8.25
C ALA A 344 13.22 0.56 7.44
N GLY A 345 13.53 0.58 6.14
CA GLY A 345 13.03 1.59 5.22
C GLY A 345 13.92 2.80 5.01
N ASP A 346 15.11 2.82 5.60
CA ASP A 346 16.11 3.87 5.33
C ASP A 346 16.48 3.93 3.85
N GLU A 347 16.42 2.81 3.13
CA GLU A 347 16.58 2.76 1.68
C GLU A 347 15.57 3.63 0.92
N PHE A 348 14.34 3.76 1.41
CA PHE A 348 13.31 4.56 0.76
C PHE A 348 13.56 6.05 0.97
N LEU A 349 13.90 6.44 2.20
CA LEU A 349 14.32 7.80 2.52
C LEU A 349 15.63 8.17 1.81
N ALA A 350 16.53 7.21 1.61
CA ALA A 350 17.76 7.39 0.84
C ALA A 350 17.46 7.59 -0.65
N ALA A 351 16.55 6.80 -1.22
CA ALA A 351 16.09 6.97 -2.60
C ALA A 351 15.50 8.36 -2.82
N GLU A 352 14.60 8.80 -1.92
CA GLU A 352 13.98 10.13 -1.96
C GLU A 352 15.04 11.24 -1.84
N ARG A 353 15.89 11.20 -0.82
CA ARG A 353 16.94 12.20 -0.58
C ARG A 353 17.93 12.29 -1.76
N GLU A 354 18.34 11.15 -2.31
CA GLU A 354 19.28 11.10 -3.43
C GLU A 354 18.64 11.59 -4.73
N ALA A 355 17.37 11.25 -4.99
CA ALA A 355 16.60 11.79 -6.12
C ALA A 355 16.46 13.31 -6.01
N GLN A 356 16.07 13.83 -4.84
CA GLN A 356 15.97 15.27 -4.57
C GLN A 356 17.32 15.98 -4.76
N ARG A 357 18.41 15.41 -4.22
CA ARG A 357 19.77 15.96 -4.37
C ARG A 357 20.20 16.07 -5.83
N ARG A 358 19.76 15.15 -6.68
CA ARG A 358 20.03 15.11 -8.13
C ARG A 358 18.97 15.82 -8.98
N GLN A 359 17.95 16.40 -8.36
CA GLN A 359 16.81 17.03 -9.03
C GLN A 359 16.06 16.07 -9.98
N LEU A 360 15.99 14.80 -9.60
CA LEU A 360 15.23 13.78 -10.32
C LEU A 360 13.79 13.71 -9.75
N PRO A 361 12.77 13.49 -10.60
CA PRO A 361 11.44 13.13 -10.13
C PRO A 361 11.50 11.86 -9.28
N CYS A 362 10.89 11.89 -8.10
CA CYS A 362 10.74 10.75 -7.21
C CYS A 362 9.25 10.43 -7.10
N LEU A 363 8.87 9.20 -7.47
CA LEU A 363 7.47 8.77 -7.48
C LEU A 363 7.30 7.55 -6.58
N CYS A 364 6.37 7.64 -5.64
CA CYS A 364 5.85 6.47 -4.95
C CYS A 364 4.95 5.69 -5.91
N ILE A 365 5.31 4.43 -6.16
CA ILE A 365 4.47 3.48 -6.87
C ILE A 365 3.98 2.45 -5.86
N ASP A 366 2.71 2.56 -5.51
CA ASP A 366 2.07 1.50 -4.75
C ASP A 366 1.88 0.29 -5.68
N LEU A 367 2.35 -0.88 -5.25
CA LEU A 367 1.77 -2.11 -5.78
C LEU A 367 0.36 -2.11 -5.23
N ASP A 368 -0.64 -1.97 -6.10
CA ASP A 368 -2.04 -2.18 -5.74
C ASP A 368 -2.16 -3.56 -5.07
N MET A 369 -2.05 -3.58 -3.75
CA MET A 369 -1.96 -4.80 -2.96
C MET A 369 -3.28 -5.54 -3.06
N ASP A 370 -4.39 -4.84 -3.28
CA ASP A 370 -5.68 -5.45 -3.53
C ASP A 370 -5.67 -6.19 -4.87
N ARG A 371 -5.12 -5.60 -5.94
CA ARG A 371 -4.96 -6.27 -7.23
C ARG A 371 -3.89 -7.36 -7.19
N LEU A 372 -2.79 -7.18 -6.47
CA LEU A 372 -1.77 -8.22 -6.27
C LEU A 372 -2.36 -9.41 -5.51
N CYS A 373 -3.03 -9.17 -4.38
CA CYS A 373 -3.72 -10.21 -3.60
C CYS A 373 -4.83 -10.86 -4.42
N SER A 374 -5.59 -10.10 -5.21
CA SER A 374 -6.63 -10.65 -6.08
C SER A 374 -6.04 -11.51 -7.19
N ARG A 375 -4.93 -11.09 -7.81
CA ARG A 375 -4.19 -11.89 -8.80
C ARG A 375 -3.56 -13.12 -8.17
N PHE A 376 -3.02 -12.99 -6.96
CA PHE A 376 -2.44 -14.10 -6.21
C PHE A 376 -3.53 -15.10 -5.82
N ALA A 377 -4.66 -14.65 -5.28
CA ALA A 377 -5.81 -15.50 -4.98
C ALA A 377 -6.35 -16.17 -6.26
N ALA A 378 -6.51 -15.42 -7.35
CA ALA A 378 -6.91 -15.95 -8.64
C ALA A 378 -5.88 -16.89 -9.27
N ALA A 379 -4.61 -16.88 -8.85
CA ALA A 379 -3.58 -17.81 -9.30
C ALA A 379 -3.42 -19.02 -8.36
N ALA A 380 -3.62 -18.82 -7.06
CA ALA A 380 -3.39 -19.81 -6.01
C ALA A 380 -4.63 -20.68 -5.73
N ILE A 381 -5.84 -20.14 -5.90
CA ILE A 381 -7.08 -20.90 -5.75
C ILE A 381 -7.27 -21.77 -6.99
N PRO A 382 -7.33 -23.10 -6.86
CA PRO A 382 -7.47 -24.00 -8.01
C PRO A 382 -8.90 -23.95 -8.55
N TYR A 383 -9.11 -23.14 -9.57
CA TYR A 383 -10.26 -23.19 -10.46
C TYR A 383 -9.96 -24.11 -11.66
N PRO A 384 -10.97 -24.69 -12.32
CA PRO A 384 -10.74 -25.54 -13.50
C PRO A 384 -9.91 -24.84 -14.59
N GLN A 385 -10.10 -23.53 -14.76
CA GLN A 385 -9.43 -22.71 -15.77
C GLN A 385 -7.97 -22.34 -15.46
N ASN A 386 -7.52 -22.46 -14.21
CA ASN A 386 -6.17 -22.08 -13.79
C ASN A 386 -5.40 -23.25 -13.15
N LEU A 387 -5.97 -24.46 -13.08
CA LEU A 387 -5.38 -25.61 -12.41
C LEU A 387 -3.93 -25.86 -12.83
N LEU A 388 -3.62 -25.71 -14.12
CA LEU A 388 -2.26 -25.85 -14.64
C LEU A 388 -1.32 -24.72 -14.16
N ALA A 389 -1.82 -23.49 -14.05
CA ALA A 389 -1.06 -22.35 -13.53
C ALA A 389 -0.83 -22.48 -12.02
N SER A 390 -1.84 -22.90 -11.26
CA SER A 390 -1.73 -23.20 -9.83
C SER A 390 -0.75 -24.34 -9.59
N LEU A 391 -0.85 -25.44 -10.37
CA LEU A 391 0.14 -26.52 -10.33
C LEU A 391 1.55 -26.02 -10.63
N ARG A 392 1.75 -25.24 -11.70
CA ARG A 392 3.06 -24.64 -12.02
C ARG A 392 3.59 -23.73 -10.90
N ALA A 393 2.72 -22.95 -10.25
CA ALA A 393 3.10 -22.10 -9.12
C ALA A 393 3.59 -22.96 -7.93
N TRP A 394 2.86 -24.02 -7.58
CA TRP A 394 3.27 -24.97 -6.54
C TRP A 394 4.54 -25.75 -6.91
N LEU A 395 4.68 -26.18 -8.16
CA LEU A 395 5.89 -26.82 -8.69
C LEU A 395 7.12 -25.89 -8.62
N SER A 396 6.91 -24.57 -8.61
CA SER A 396 7.99 -23.60 -8.47
C SER A 396 8.48 -23.41 -7.03
N VAL A 397 7.71 -23.83 -6.01
CA VAL A 397 8.05 -23.65 -4.60
C VAL A 397 9.36 -24.35 -4.22
N PRO A 398 9.61 -25.63 -4.58
CA PRO A 398 10.90 -26.27 -4.33
C PRO A 398 12.06 -25.54 -5.01
N ARG A 399 11.87 -25.00 -6.21
CA ARG A 399 12.89 -24.21 -6.90
C ARG A 399 13.24 -22.94 -6.13
N HIS A 400 12.23 -22.23 -5.59
CA HIS A 400 12.47 -21.03 -4.79
C HIS A 400 13.12 -21.36 -3.44
N ALA A 401 12.72 -22.47 -2.80
CA ALA A 401 13.38 -22.97 -1.60
C ALA A 401 14.86 -23.31 -1.87
N LEU A 402 15.16 -23.97 -2.99
CA LEU A 402 16.54 -24.22 -3.42
C LEU A 402 17.29 -22.91 -3.73
N ARG A 403 16.64 -21.89 -4.31
CA ARG A 403 17.25 -20.56 -4.52
C ARG A 403 17.62 -19.86 -3.21
N ILE A 404 16.84 -20.02 -2.14
CA ILE A 404 17.15 -19.47 -0.81
C ILE A 404 18.37 -20.18 -0.22
N CYS A 405 18.43 -21.51 -0.34
CA CYS A 405 19.59 -22.28 0.10
C CYS A 405 20.84 -21.97 -0.74
N PHE A 406 20.67 -21.52 -2.00
CA PHE A 406 21.75 -21.31 -2.96
C PHE A 406 21.64 -19.94 -3.65
N PRO A 407 21.93 -18.83 -2.94
CA PRO A 407 21.72 -17.48 -3.44
C PRO A 407 22.57 -17.19 -4.69
N TRP A 408 21.89 -16.69 -5.72
CA TRP A 408 22.48 -16.19 -6.95
C TRP A 408 23.24 -14.88 -6.69
N LYS A 409 24.32 -14.59 -7.44
CA LYS A 409 24.71 -13.20 -7.71
C LYS A 409 23.77 -12.69 -8.80
N CYS A 410 22.72 -11.95 -8.42
CA CYS A 410 21.66 -11.49 -9.31
C CYS A 410 22.23 -10.92 -10.61
N ALA A 411 21.84 -11.55 -11.72
CA ALA A 411 22.01 -11.08 -13.08
C ALA A 411 20.65 -11.22 -13.77
N LEU A 412 19.63 -10.59 -13.20
CA LEU A 412 18.29 -10.57 -13.80
C LEU A 412 18.31 -9.61 -14.97
N THR A 413 18.73 -10.08 -16.15
CA THR A 413 18.21 -9.60 -17.44
C THR A 413 16.93 -10.37 -17.73
N THR A 414 15.87 -10.09 -16.99
CA THR A 414 14.53 -10.59 -17.35
C THR A 414 13.88 -9.57 -18.26
N LYS A 415 13.75 -9.89 -19.56
CA LYS A 415 12.76 -9.22 -20.41
C LYS A 415 11.38 -9.61 -19.89
N VAL A 416 10.81 -8.78 -19.02
CA VAL A 416 9.42 -8.91 -18.60
C VAL A 416 8.57 -8.44 -19.79
N LEU A 417 7.89 -9.37 -20.47
CA LEU A 417 6.83 -8.98 -21.41
C LEU A 417 5.65 -8.46 -20.58
N TRP A 418 5.59 -7.15 -20.45
CA TRP A 418 4.38 -6.47 -20.05
C TRP A 418 3.52 -6.33 -21.31
N ASP A 419 2.47 -7.14 -21.40
CA ASP A 419 1.41 -6.97 -22.40
C ASP A 419 0.28 -6.17 -21.74
N PRO A 420 0.18 -4.84 -21.97
CA PRO A 420 -0.99 -4.11 -21.55
C PRO A 420 -2.12 -4.54 -22.48
N GLY A 421 -2.95 -5.49 -22.02
CA GLY A 421 -4.20 -5.79 -22.70
C GLY A 421 -4.99 -4.50 -23.01
N PRO A 422 -5.80 -4.49 -24.07
CA PRO A 422 -6.53 -3.28 -24.45
C PRO A 422 -7.56 -2.93 -23.37
N ASP A 423 -7.32 -1.82 -22.67
CA ASP A 423 -8.36 -1.04 -21.98
C ASP A 423 -9.04 -0.10 -22.99
#